data_AF-A0A1F4QXP1-F1
#
_entry.id   AF-A0A1F4QXP1-F1
#
_cell.length_a   1.000
_cell.length_b   1.000
_cell.length_c   1.000
_cell.angle_alpha   90.00
_cell.angle_beta   90.00
_cell.angle_gamma   90.00
#
_symmetry.space_group_name_H-M   'P 1'
#
loop_
_entity.id
_entity.type
_entity.pdbx_description
1 polymer ?
#
loop_
_entity_poly.entity_id
_entity_poly.type
_entity_poly.pdbx_seq_one_letter_code
_entity_poly.pdbx_strand_id
1 'polypeptide(L)'
;MIDGDTVLLEDGREVRYAGINAPEQGDPGYQESSQANNLLVGGKEIRLEFGPRRKEKHERLLAYVYVGRMLVQAELVKQGWAIVTRAQSLPRYREALQKYQAEAREAGRGIWTKGEYRGKLVVVKVHLRESARSSPNDEYVVFKNVSPTPLVLTGWTITDEMNQSYLVPQFTVGPGKTFTLYTGSGKNTNDALYWGRRKTVWNKGGDTVIVKDSTGHFVVSHTY
;
A
#
# COMPACT_ATOMS: atom_id res chain seq x y z
N MET A 1 14.92 1.01 -17.09
CA MET A 1 14.23 0.91 -15.78
C MET A 1 13.44 2.20 -15.58
N ILE A 2 12.23 2.13 -15.02
CA ILE A 2 11.38 3.32 -14.80
C ILE A 2 11.40 3.70 -13.32
N ASP A 3 11.00 2.80 -12.43
CA ASP A 3 10.97 3.03 -10.98
C ASP A 3 11.09 1.71 -10.17
N GLY A 4 10.80 1.76 -8.87
CA GLY A 4 10.93 0.64 -7.94
C GLY A 4 10.02 -0.57 -8.20
N ASP A 5 9.01 -0.43 -9.06
CA ASP A 5 8.08 -1.53 -9.37
C ASP A 5 7.60 -1.55 -10.84
N THR A 6 8.30 -0.82 -11.70
CA THR A 6 8.04 -0.73 -13.14
C THR A 6 9.33 -0.81 -13.94
N VAL A 7 9.31 -1.62 -15.00
CA VAL A 7 10.42 -1.73 -15.98
C VAL A 7 9.97 -1.43 -17.39
N LEU A 8 10.88 -0.86 -18.18
CA LEU A 8 10.75 -0.69 -19.62
C LEU A 8 11.58 -1.78 -20.31
N LEU A 9 10.96 -2.55 -21.19
CA LEU A 9 11.62 -3.56 -22.02
C LEU A 9 12.28 -2.90 -23.24
N GLU A 10 13.24 -3.58 -23.85
CA GLU A 10 13.92 -3.09 -25.07
C GLU A 10 12.95 -2.87 -26.25
N ASP A 11 11.86 -3.65 -26.30
CA ASP A 11 10.81 -3.49 -27.30
C ASP A 11 9.80 -2.38 -27.00
N GLY A 12 10.09 -1.53 -26.01
CA GLY A 12 9.31 -0.35 -25.65
C GLY A 12 8.09 -0.63 -24.77
N ARG A 13 7.83 -1.89 -24.41
CA ARG A 13 6.71 -2.21 -23.50
C ARG A 13 7.06 -1.93 -22.06
N GLU A 14 6.12 -1.35 -21.33
CA GLU A 14 6.22 -1.19 -19.88
C GLU A 14 5.58 -2.37 -19.14
N VAL A 15 6.25 -2.82 -18.07
CA VAL A 15 5.78 -3.88 -17.18
C VAL A 15 5.69 -3.36 -15.76
N ARG A 16 4.47 -3.29 -15.24
CA ARG A 16 4.14 -3.03 -13.83
C ARG A 16 4.17 -4.32 -13.05
N TYR A 17 4.85 -4.31 -11.90
CA TYR A 17 5.00 -5.50 -11.06
C TYR A 17 3.69 -5.81 -10.34
N ALA A 18 3.17 -7.01 -10.57
CA ALA A 18 1.94 -7.47 -9.95
C ALA A 18 2.12 -7.70 -8.43
N GLY A 19 1.11 -7.31 -7.64
CA GLY A 19 0.99 -7.62 -6.22
C GLY A 19 1.93 -6.87 -5.29
N ILE A 20 2.65 -5.85 -5.79
CA ILE A 20 3.45 -4.95 -4.95
C ILE A 20 3.36 -3.51 -5.43
N ASN A 21 3.50 -2.56 -4.51
CA ASN A 21 3.73 -1.14 -4.81
C ASN A 21 5.02 -0.67 -4.12
N ALA A 22 5.88 0.02 -4.85
CA ALA A 22 7.02 0.78 -4.34
C ALA A 22 6.59 2.23 -4.02
N PRO A 23 7.42 3.01 -3.30
CA PRO A 23 7.22 4.44 -3.17
C PRO A 23 7.10 5.12 -4.54
N GLU A 24 6.22 6.11 -4.66
CA GLU A 24 6.00 6.91 -5.87
C GLU A 24 6.98 8.09 -5.90
N GLN A 25 7.08 8.78 -7.04
CA GLN A 25 7.98 9.94 -7.16
C GLN A 25 7.64 11.01 -6.11
N GLY A 26 8.66 11.41 -5.33
CA GLY A 26 8.52 12.36 -4.23
C GLY A 26 8.29 11.71 -2.87
N ASP A 27 7.97 10.43 -2.80
CA ASP A 27 7.92 9.68 -1.54
C ASP A 27 9.35 9.36 -1.03
N PRO A 28 9.55 9.31 0.30
CA PRO A 28 10.74 8.70 0.89
C PRO A 28 10.97 7.27 0.41
N GLY A 29 12.20 6.97 -0.01
CA GLY A 29 12.59 5.64 -0.49
C GLY A 29 12.39 5.42 -2.00
N TYR A 30 11.86 6.40 -2.76
CA TYR A 30 11.65 6.29 -4.21
C TYR A 30 12.96 6.02 -4.98
N GLN A 31 14.03 6.75 -4.67
CA GLN A 31 15.29 6.62 -5.39
C GLN A 31 15.95 5.27 -5.07
N GLU A 32 15.93 4.88 -3.80
CA GLU A 32 16.52 3.65 -3.31
C GLU A 32 15.76 2.41 -3.82
N SER A 33 14.42 2.46 -3.86
CA SER A 33 13.61 1.38 -4.43
C SER A 33 13.87 1.22 -5.93
N SER A 34 13.95 2.34 -6.67
CA SER A 34 14.27 2.35 -8.10
C SER A 34 15.67 1.78 -8.35
N GLN A 35 16.67 2.20 -7.57
CA GLN A 35 18.03 1.67 -7.67
C GLN A 35 18.08 0.18 -7.35
N ALA A 36 17.41 -0.28 -6.29
CA ALA A 36 17.32 -1.69 -5.94
C ALA A 36 16.71 -2.51 -7.08
N ASN A 37 15.62 -2.02 -7.68
CA ASN A 37 15.01 -2.69 -8.84
C ASN A 37 15.99 -2.76 -10.03
N ASN A 38 16.68 -1.66 -10.34
CA ASN A 38 17.66 -1.61 -11.42
C ASN A 38 18.83 -2.59 -11.21
N LEU A 39 19.33 -2.74 -9.98
CA LEU A 39 20.38 -3.73 -9.68
C LEU A 39 19.90 -5.17 -9.90
N LEU A 40 18.62 -5.43 -9.67
CA LEU A 40 18.03 -6.75 -9.87
C LEU A 40 17.84 -7.07 -11.35
N VAL A 41 17.37 -6.13 -12.18
CA VAL A 41 16.90 -6.41 -13.54
C VAL A 41 17.64 -5.69 -14.68
N GLY A 42 18.41 -4.64 -14.38
CA GLY A 42 19.05 -3.79 -15.39
C GLY A 42 20.01 -4.57 -16.28
N GLY A 43 19.78 -4.54 -17.60
CA GLY A 43 20.60 -5.23 -18.60
C GLY A 43 20.49 -6.75 -18.58
N LYS A 44 19.49 -7.33 -17.89
CA LYS A 44 19.31 -8.77 -17.76
C LYS A 44 18.08 -9.24 -18.54
N GLU A 45 18.13 -10.47 -19.02
CA GLU A 45 16.95 -11.14 -19.55
C GLU A 45 15.96 -11.44 -18.41
N ILE A 46 14.69 -11.10 -18.63
CA ILE A 46 13.62 -11.33 -17.67
C ILE A 46 12.55 -12.26 -18.24
N ARG A 47 12.02 -13.13 -17.40
CA ARG A 47 10.81 -13.92 -17.70
C ARG A 47 9.61 -13.28 -17.01
N LEU A 48 8.57 -13.02 -17.80
CA LEU A 48 7.29 -12.50 -17.32
C LEU A 48 6.30 -13.62 -17.05
N GLU A 49 5.63 -13.53 -15.92
CA GLU A 49 4.59 -14.46 -15.52
C GLU A 49 3.31 -13.68 -15.22
N PHE A 50 2.32 -13.84 -16.10
CA PHE A 50 1.11 -13.04 -16.07
C PHE A 50 0.05 -13.61 -15.12
N GLY A 51 -0.67 -12.70 -14.47
CA GLY A 51 -1.90 -13.04 -13.77
C GLY A 51 -3.10 -13.24 -14.73
N PRO A 52 -4.31 -13.43 -14.17
CA PRO A 52 -5.54 -13.53 -14.96
C PRO A 52 -5.80 -12.28 -15.81
N ARG A 53 -5.35 -11.12 -15.33
CA ARG A 53 -5.32 -9.86 -16.07
C ARG A 53 -3.91 -9.59 -16.56
N ARG A 54 -3.76 -9.41 -17.87
CA ARG A 54 -2.46 -9.19 -18.54
C ARG A 54 -2.12 -7.71 -18.74
N LYS A 55 -3.13 -6.85 -18.78
CA LYS A 55 -2.99 -5.40 -19.00
C LYS A 55 -3.83 -4.61 -18.02
N GLU A 56 -3.31 -3.49 -17.55
CA GLU A 56 -4.10 -2.48 -16.87
C GLU A 56 -4.94 -1.66 -17.87
N LYS A 57 -5.82 -0.79 -17.36
CA LYS A 57 -6.64 0.11 -18.18
C LYS A 57 -5.81 1.04 -19.09
N HIS A 58 -4.53 1.22 -18.80
CA HIS A 58 -3.59 2.12 -19.48
C HIS A 58 -2.43 1.36 -20.20
N GLU A 59 -2.73 0.21 -20.82
CA GLU A 59 -1.83 -0.56 -21.71
C GLU A 59 -0.60 -1.25 -21.10
N ARG A 60 -0.11 -0.82 -19.93
CA ARG A 60 1.02 -1.47 -19.24
C ARG A 60 0.75 -2.95 -19.00
N LEU A 61 1.77 -3.77 -19.27
CA LEU A 61 1.76 -5.17 -18.93
C LEU A 61 1.80 -5.32 -17.42
N LEU A 62 1.07 -6.30 -16.88
CA LEU A 62 1.12 -6.62 -15.48
C LEU A 62 1.64 -8.05 -15.27
N ALA A 63 2.78 -8.19 -14.60
CA ALA A 63 3.44 -9.48 -14.47
C ALA A 63 4.23 -9.63 -13.17
N TYR A 64 4.48 -10.88 -12.81
CA TYR A 64 5.59 -11.27 -11.96
C TYR A 64 6.86 -11.42 -12.78
N VAL A 65 7.95 -10.83 -12.31
CA VAL A 65 9.20 -10.72 -13.04
C VAL A 65 10.25 -11.61 -12.42
N TYR A 66 10.87 -12.42 -13.27
CA TYR A 66 11.95 -13.32 -12.89
C TYR A 66 13.24 -12.97 -13.61
N VAL A 67 14.35 -13.02 -12.86
CA VAL A 67 15.70 -13.09 -13.41
C VAL A 67 16.25 -14.47 -13.08
N GLY A 68 16.37 -15.33 -14.08
CA GLY A 68 16.61 -16.76 -13.86
C GLY A 68 15.52 -17.38 -12.97
N ARG A 69 15.90 -17.85 -11.78
CA ARG A 69 14.98 -18.43 -10.78
C ARG A 69 14.52 -17.44 -9.71
N MET A 70 15.08 -16.24 -9.67
CA MET A 70 14.81 -15.24 -8.65
C MET A 70 13.54 -14.45 -8.99
N LEU A 71 12.56 -14.44 -8.09
CA LEU A 71 11.40 -13.56 -8.20
C LEU A 71 11.77 -12.16 -7.72
N VAL A 72 11.79 -11.18 -8.63
CA VAL A 72 12.26 -9.80 -8.36
C VAL A 72 11.42 -9.14 -7.25
N GLN A 73 10.10 -9.27 -7.31
CA GLN A 73 9.23 -8.71 -6.26
C GLN A 73 9.49 -9.27 -4.87
N ALA A 74 9.87 -10.55 -4.75
CA ALA A 74 10.21 -11.12 -3.45
C ALA A 74 11.47 -10.46 -2.88
N GLU A 75 12.47 -10.18 -3.71
CA GLU A 75 13.70 -9.51 -3.26
C GLU A 75 13.45 -8.05 -2.87
N LEU A 76 12.66 -7.32 -3.66
CA LEU A 76 12.27 -5.95 -3.30
C LEU A 76 11.52 -5.89 -1.96
N VAL A 77 10.58 -6.81 -1.74
CA VAL A 77 9.81 -6.88 -0.48
C VAL A 77 10.71 -7.29 0.70
N LYS A 78 11.61 -8.28 0.55
CA LYS A 78 12.56 -8.69 1.60
C LYS A 78 13.50 -7.55 2.03
N GLN A 79 13.89 -6.70 1.07
CA GLN A 79 14.71 -5.51 1.32
C GLN A 79 13.90 -4.33 1.88
N GLY A 80 12.56 -4.43 1.90
CA GLY A 80 11.68 -3.38 2.38
C GLY A 80 11.50 -2.22 1.41
N TRP A 81 11.68 -2.44 0.10
CA TRP A 81 11.54 -1.40 -0.93
C TRP A 81 10.17 -1.36 -1.60
N ALA A 82 9.29 -2.30 -1.27
CA ALA A 82 7.91 -2.33 -1.73
C ALA A 82 6.98 -2.90 -0.66
N ILE A 83 5.73 -2.45 -0.68
CA ILE A 83 4.62 -3.05 0.04
C ILE A 83 3.92 -4.09 -0.82
N VAL A 84 3.31 -5.10 -0.19
CA VAL A 84 2.47 -6.09 -0.84
C VAL A 84 1.05 -5.54 -0.96
N THR A 85 0.50 -5.62 -2.17
CA THR A 85 -0.87 -5.22 -2.47
C THR A 85 -1.70 -6.42 -2.91
N ARG A 86 -3.03 -6.30 -2.84
CA ARG A 86 -3.92 -7.35 -3.34
C ARG A 86 -4.19 -7.19 -4.82
N ALA A 87 -4.09 -5.96 -5.32
CA ALA A 87 -4.24 -5.60 -6.71
C ALA A 87 -3.49 -6.60 -7.60
N GLN A 88 -4.28 -7.43 -8.28
CA GLN A 88 -3.81 -8.31 -9.33
C GLN A 88 -2.72 -9.31 -8.86
N SER A 89 -2.65 -9.56 -7.55
CA SER A 89 -1.75 -10.55 -6.95
C SER A 89 -2.26 -11.96 -7.23
N LEU A 90 -1.34 -12.85 -7.62
CA LEU A 90 -1.64 -14.27 -7.72
C LEU A 90 -1.66 -14.91 -6.32
N PRO A 91 -2.66 -15.77 -6.00
CA PRO A 91 -2.77 -16.42 -4.70
C PRO A 91 -1.49 -17.15 -4.27
N ARG A 92 -0.77 -17.80 -5.21
CA ARG A 92 0.45 -18.57 -4.92
C ARG A 92 1.63 -17.74 -4.38
N TYR A 93 1.67 -16.42 -4.62
CA TYR A 93 2.75 -15.57 -4.13
C TYR A 93 2.37 -14.77 -2.89
N ARG A 94 1.07 -14.60 -2.64
CA ARG A 94 0.55 -13.67 -1.64
C ARG A 94 1.10 -13.97 -0.24
N GLU A 95 0.99 -15.21 0.21
CA GLU A 95 1.40 -15.60 1.56
C GLU A 95 2.91 -15.40 1.77
N ALA A 96 3.73 -15.83 0.81
CA ALA A 96 5.17 -15.67 0.88
C ALA A 96 5.60 -14.19 0.90
N LEU A 97 5.01 -13.37 0.02
CA LEU A 97 5.30 -11.93 -0.02
C LEU A 97 4.85 -11.23 1.27
N GLN A 98 3.67 -11.55 1.81
CA GLN A 98 3.20 -11.00 3.07
C GLN A 98 4.13 -11.36 4.24
N LYS A 99 4.66 -12.59 4.26
CA LYS A 99 5.68 -13.00 5.23
C LYS A 99 6.96 -12.16 5.09
N TYR A 100 7.49 -12.01 3.89
CA TYR A 100 8.70 -11.20 3.67
C TYR A 100 8.48 -9.72 4.03
N GLN A 101 7.29 -9.17 3.77
CA GLN A 101 6.95 -7.82 4.20
C GLN A 101 6.94 -7.73 5.73
N ALA A 102 6.34 -8.69 6.42
CA ALA A 102 6.32 -8.71 7.88
C ALA A 102 7.73 -8.73 8.46
N GLU A 103 8.62 -9.58 7.92
CA GLU A 103 10.03 -9.65 8.30
C GLU A 103 10.77 -8.33 8.02
N ALA A 104 10.59 -7.72 6.85
CA ALA A 104 11.20 -6.43 6.51
C ALA A 104 10.69 -5.30 7.41
N ARG A 105 9.39 -5.31 7.73
CA ARG A 105 8.74 -4.37 8.64
C ARG A 105 9.09 -4.62 10.10
N GLU A 106 9.50 -5.81 10.51
CA GLU A 106 10.01 -6.06 11.86
C GLU A 106 11.46 -5.59 11.96
N ALA A 107 12.30 -6.00 11.01
CA ALA A 107 13.71 -5.63 10.92
C ALA A 107 13.95 -4.15 10.59
N GLY A 108 12.91 -3.41 10.18
CA GLY A 108 13.01 -1.99 9.86
C GLY A 108 13.85 -1.68 8.64
N ARG A 109 13.64 -2.43 7.56
CA ARG A 109 14.36 -2.26 6.30
C ARG A 109 13.66 -1.28 5.36
N GLY A 110 14.43 -0.62 4.50
CA GLY A 110 13.94 0.25 3.45
C GLY A 110 12.92 1.29 3.94
N ILE A 111 11.74 1.29 3.33
CA ILE A 111 10.64 2.24 3.59
C ILE A 111 10.11 2.17 5.03
N TRP A 112 10.40 1.10 5.76
CA TRP A 112 9.96 0.91 7.14
C TRP A 112 10.86 1.61 8.16
N THR A 113 12.04 2.09 7.76
CA THR A 113 13.06 2.62 8.70
C THR A 113 12.60 3.80 9.56
N LYS A 114 11.84 4.75 8.99
CA LYS A 114 11.66 6.09 9.58
C LYS A 114 10.21 6.49 9.89
N GLY A 115 9.23 5.63 9.60
CA GLY A 115 7.81 5.97 9.80
C GLY A 115 7.51 6.40 11.24
N GLU A 116 6.93 7.59 11.39
CA GLU A 116 6.52 8.10 12.69
C GLU A 116 5.55 7.12 13.35
N TYR A 117 5.80 6.81 14.63
CA TYR A 117 4.98 5.89 15.40
C TYR A 117 4.77 4.52 14.73
N ARG A 118 5.76 4.02 13.97
CA ARG A 118 5.73 2.67 13.38
C ARG A 118 5.34 1.62 14.42
N GLY A 119 4.34 0.81 14.06
CA GLY A 119 3.78 -0.23 14.94
C GLY A 119 2.89 0.29 16.09
N LYS A 120 2.55 1.58 16.12
CA LYS A 120 1.69 2.17 17.16
C LYS A 120 0.27 2.47 16.67
N LEU A 121 0.06 2.59 15.37
CA LEU A 121 -1.27 2.64 14.76
C LEU A 121 -1.55 1.30 14.08
N VAL A 122 -2.72 0.71 14.33
CA VAL A 122 -3.14 -0.55 13.70
C VAL A 122 -4.53 -0.40 13.09
N VAL A 123 -4.76 -1.08 11.96
CA VAL A 123 -6.11 -1.29 11.42
C VAL A 123 -6.77 -2.41 12.21
N VAL A 124 -7.91 -2.10 12.83
CA VAL A 124 -8.72 -3.05 13.61
C VAL A 124 -9.75 -3.74 12.73
N LYS A 125 -10.38 -2.98 11.84
CA LYS A 125 -11.48 -3.47 11.01
C LYS A 125 -11.53 -2.68 9.70
N VAL A 126 -11.77 -3.38 8.61
CA VAL A 126 -12.31 -2.79 7.38
C VAL A 126 -13.73 -3.30 7.20
N HIS A 127 -14.68 -2.38 7.10
CA HIS A 127 -16.09 -2.67 6.85
C HIS A 127 -16.44 -2.25 5.44
N LEU A 128 -16.97 -3.19 4.66
CA LEU A 128 -17.26 -2.99 3.25
C LEU A 128 -18.74 -2.75 3.04
N ARG A 129 -19.04 -1.86 2.10
CA ARG A 129 -20.40 -1.50 1.73
C ARG A 129 -21.18 -2.71 1.27
N GLU A 130 -22.35 -2.92 1.85
CA GLU A 130 -23.18 -4.08 1.54
C GLU A 130 -23.69 -4.01 0.09
N SER A 131 -24.23 -2.85 -0.32
CA SER A 131 -24.79 -2.66 -1.66
C SER A 131 -24.60 -1.24 -2.20
N ALA A 132 -24.77 -1.06 -3.50
CA ALA A 132 -24.77 0.26 -4.15
C ALA A 132 -25.93 1.18 -3.69
N ARG A 133 -26.91 0.65 -2.95
CA ARG A 133 -28.01 1.42 -2.34
C ARG A 133 -27.73 1.86 -0.91
N SER A 134 -26.82 1.18 -0.20
CA SER A 134 -26.44 1.53 1.18
C SER A 134 -25.80 2.91 1.23
N SER A 135 -25.78 3.58 2.39
CA SER A 135 -25.04 4.84 2.52
C SER A 135 -23.56 4.65 2.18
N PRO A 136 -22.85 5.63 1.58
CA PRO A 136 -21.39 5.58 1.50
C PRO A 136 -20.70 5.50 2.87
N ASN A 137 -21.39 5.84 3.97
CA ASN A 137 -20.90 5.62 5.34
C ASN A 137 -21.05 4.15 5.82
N ASP A 138 -21.71 3.29 5.05
CA ASP A 138 -21.64 1.82 5.22
C ASP A 138 -20.31 1.26 4.68
N GLU A 139 -19.29 2.09 4.55
CA GLU A 139 -17.93 1.70 4.19
C GLU A 139 -16.97 2.50 5.06
N TYR A 140 -16.13 1.81 5.83
CA TYR A 140 -15.25 2.49 6.79
C TYR A 140 -14.07 1.62 7.23
N VAL A 141 -13.03 2.28 7.74
CA VAL A 141 -11.88 1.64 8.38
C VAL A 141 -11.79 2.11 9.82
N VAL A 142 -11.64 1.17 10.75
CA VAL A 142 -11.40 1.44 12.17
C VAL A 142 -9.92 1.28 12.47
N PHE A 143 -9.33 2.30 13.07
CA PHE A 143 -7.95 2.31 13.51
C PHE A 143 -7.87 2.37 15.03
N LYS A 144 -6.77 1.86 15.60
CA LYS A 144 -6.48 1.95 17.03
C LYS A 144 -5.08 2.46 17.28
N ASN A 145 -4.95 3.38 18.22
CA ASN A 145 -3.69 3.72 18.85
C ASN A 145 -3.36 2.66 19.91
N VAL A 146 -2.31 1.86 19.69
CA VAL A 146 -1.85 0.83 20.63
C VAL A 146 -0.66 1.29 21.47
N SER A 147 -0.27 2.56 21.38
CA SER A 147 0.77 3.15 22.22
C SER A 147 0.23 3.72 23.53
N PRO A 148 1.09 3.92 24.54
CA PRO A 148 0.71 4.59 25.79
C PRO A 148 0.63 6.12 25.65
N THR A 149 0.89 6.69 24.47
CA THR A 149 0.94 8.14 24.22
C THR A 149 -0.08 8.54 23.15
N PRO A 150 -0.57 9.80 23.12
CA PRO A 150 -1.38 10.28 22.00
C PRO A 150 -0.61 10.20 20.67
N LEU A 151 -1.31 9.93 19.57
CA LEU A 151 -0.76 10.02 18.21
C LEU A 151 -1.36 11.23 17.50
N VAL A 152 -0.50 12.14 17.06
CA VAL A 152 -0.89 13.28 16.20
C VAL A 152 -0.81 12.81 14.76
N LEU A 153 -1.97 12.78 14.08
CA LEU A 153 -2.09 12.23 12.72
C LEU A 153 -2.27 13.34 11.67
N THR A 154 -2.14 14.60 12.06
CA THR A 154 -2.37 15.73 11.17
C THR A 154 -1.40 15.73 10.00
N GLY A 155 -1.94 15.85 8.79
CA GLY A 155 -1.16 15.81 7.55
C GLY A 155 -0.79 14.40 7.08
N TRP A 156 -1.16 13.35 7.83
CA TRP A 156 -0.96 11.97 7.39
C TRP A 156 -1.90 11.64 6.23
N THR A 157 -1.56 10.62 5.45
CA THR A 157 -2.39 10.13 4.36
C THR A 157 -2.86 8.71 4.60
N ILE A 158 -4.12 8.43 4.29
CA ILE A 158 -4.71 7.10 4.27
C ILE A 158 -5.14 6.82 2.83
N THR A 159 -4.62 5.75 2.23
CA THR A 159 -4.70 5.51 0.78
C THR A 159 -5.06 4.05 0.50
N ASP A 160 -5.85 3.81 -0.54
CA ASP A 160 -6.09 2.46 -1.08
C ASP A 160 -4.96 2.05 -2.05
N GLU A 161 -4.98 0.80 -2.52
CA GLU A 161 -3.94 0.34 -3.46
C GLU A 161 -4.04 0.95 -4.86
N MET A 162 -5.11 1.70 -5.14
CA MET A 162 -5.37 2.42 -6.39
C MET A 162 -5.07 3.93 -6.27
N ASN A 163 -4.34 4.35 -5.23
CA ASN A 163 -3.91 5.72 -4.97
C ASN A 163 -5.06 6.72 -4.70
N GLN A 164 -6.25 6.25 -4.32
CA GLN A 164 -7.29 7.10 -3.76
C GLN A 164 -6.87 7.50 -2.34
N SER A 165 -6.56 8.78 -2.13
CA SER A 165 -5.99 9.26 -0.86
C SER A 165 -6.90 10.20 -0.06
N TYR A 166 -6.86 10.05 1.26
CA TYR A 166 -7.45 10.93 2.26
C TYR A 166 -6.33 11.63 3.04
N LEU A 167 -6.32 12.97 3.01
CA LEU A 167 -5.45 13.77 3.88
C LEU A 167 -6.12 13.97 5.23
N VAL A 168 -5.47 13.51 6.29
CA VAL A 168 -5.99 13.62 7.66
C VAL A 168 -5.89 15.09 8.10
N PRO A 169 -7.03 15.71 8.51
CA PRO A 169 -7.04 17.09 8.98
C PRO A 169 -6.40 17.18 10.38
N GLN A 170 -6.58 18.32 11.07
CA GLN A 170 -6.20 18.41 12.48
C GLN A 170 -6.89 17.29 13.28
N PHE A 171 -6.10 16.35 13.81
CA PHE A 171 -6.63 15.14 14.43
C PHE A 171 -5.58 14.48 15.34
N THR A 172 -6.03 14.01 16.49
CA THR A 172 -5.19 13.32 17.47
C THR A 172 -5.99 12.20 18.10
N VAL A 173 -5.41 11.01 18.19
CA VAL A 173 -6.03 9.85 18.84
C VAL A 173 -5.31 9.54 20.15
N GLY A 174 -6.07 9.52 21.25
CA GLY A 174 -5.54 9.22 22.58
C GLY A 174 -5.06 7.77 22.75
N PRO A 175 -4.28 7.47 23.81
CA PRO A 175 -3.79 6.13 24.11
C PRO A 175 -4.92 5.09 24.19
N GLY A 176 -4.76 3.95 23.52
CA GLY A 176 -5.74 2.86 23.52
C GLY A 176 -7.07 3.16 22.81
N LYS A 177 -7.27 4.38 22.31
CA LYS A 177 -8.52 4.81 21.64
C LYS A 177 -8.53 4.38 20.18
N THR A 178 -9.75 4.27 19.66
CA THR A 178 -10.04 4.01 18.26
C THR A 178 -10.61 5.24 17.60
N PHE A 179 -10.41 5.35 16.29
CA PHE A 179 -11.20 6.26 15.45
C PHE A 179 -11.63 5.54 14.16
N THR A 180 -12.68 6.05 13.53
CA THR A 180 -13.24 5.50 12.30
C THR A 180 -13.09 6.50 11.17
N LEU A 181 -12.54 6.07 10.02
CA LEU A 181 -12.62 6.81 8.77
C LEU A 181 -13.77 6.25 7.94
N TYR A 182 -14.85 7.01 7.81
CA TYR A 182 -15.97 6.71 6.93
C TYR A 182 -15.67 7.21 5.51
N THR A 183 -15.99 6.41 4.50
CA THR A 183 -15.83 6.79 3.09
C THR A 183 -16.78 7.93 2.70
N GLY A 184 -17.99 7.95 3.27
CA GLY A 184 -19.00 8.96 2.96
C GLY A 184 -18.79 10.32 3.63
N SER A 185 -19.87 11.10 3.67
CA SER A 185 -19.89 12.46 4.21
C SER A 185 -20.39 12.51 5.65
N GLY A 186 -19.92 13.49 6.40
CA GLY A 186 -20.30 13.76 7.78
C GLY A 186 -19.48 14.90 8.35
N LYS A 187 -19.68 15.21 9.63
CA LYS A 187 -18.88 16.20 10.36
C LYS A 187 -17.83 15.47 11.19
N ASN A 188 -16.57 15.81 11.00
CA ASN A 188 -15.47 15.22 11.78
C ASN A 188 -15.66 15.47 13.29
N THR A 189 -15.37 14.45 14.09
CA THR A 189 -15.35 14.47 15.56
C THR A 189 -13.94 14.09 16.03
N ASN A 190 -13.76 13.80 17.33
CA ASN A 190 -12.52 13.27 17.89
C ASN A 190 -12.31 11.76 17.66
N ASP A 191 -13.33 11.05 17.17
CA ASP A 191 -13.32 9.60 16.94
C ASP A 191 -13.88 9.18 15.57
N ALA A 192 -14.35 10.14 14.75
CA ALA A 192 -14.85 9.90 13.42
C ALA A 192 -14.31 10.95 12.42
N LEU A 193 -13.81 10.45 11.30
CA LEU A 193 -13.39 11.22 10.14
C LEU A 193 -14.24 10.81 8.93
N TYR A 194 -14.50 11.76 8.04
CA TYR A 194 -15.32 11.55 6.85
C TYR A 194 -14.56 11.98 5.60
N TRP A 195 -14.44 11.08 4.64
CA TRP A 195 -13.73 11.32 3.38
C TRP A 195 -14.56 12.14 2.38
N GLY A 196 -15.88 12.16 2.55
CA GLY A 196 -16.79 12.94 1.71
C GLY A 196 -17.02 12.32 0.32
N ARG A 197 -16.68 11.05 0.11
CA ARG A 197 -16.84 10.37 -1.18
C ARG A 197 -18.27 9.84 -1.35
N ARG A 198 -18.70 9.75 -2.60
CA ARG A 198 -19.99 9.13 -2.98
C ARG A 198 -19.85 7.69 -3.46
N LYS A 199 -18.62 7.30 -3.82
CA LYS A 199 -18.27 5.98 -4.36
C LYS A 199 -17.41 5.24 -3.34
N THR A 200 -17.52 3.91 -3.38
CA THR A 200 -16.69 2.98 -2.61
C THR A 200 -15.22 3.22 -2.89
N VAL A 201 -14.41 3.14 -1.85
CA VAL A 201 -12.95 3.08 -1.94
C VAL A 201 -12.49 1.64 -1.73
N TRP A 202 -13.02 1.01 -0.69
CA TRP A 202 -12.57 -0.27 -0.17
C TRP A 202 -13.24 -1.44 -0.90
N ASN A 203 -12.45 -2.28 -1.57
CA ASN A 203 -12.98 -3.28 -2.50
C ASN A 203 -13.35 -4.63 -1.85
N LYS A 204 -14.50 -5.23 -2.26
CA LYS A 204 -14.94 -6.59 -1.83
C LYS A 204 -14.06 -7.73 -2.32
N GLY A 205 -13.37 -7.54 -3.45
CA GLY A 205 -12.32 -8.45 -3.90
C GLY A 205 -11.09 -8.47 -2.98
N GLY A 206 -11.10 -7.59 -1.97
CA GLY A 206 -10.03 -7.21 -1.05
C GLY A 206 -9.23 -6.03 -1.59
N ASP A 207 -8.49 -5.39 -0.69
CA ASP A 207 -7.75 -4.14 -0.91
C ASP A 207 -6.60 -4.03 0.10
N THR A 208 -5.81 -2.96 0.01
CA THR A 208 -4.75 -2.66 0.95
C THR A 208 -4.91 -1.24 1.50
N VAL A 209 -5.09 -1.12 2.81
CA VAL A 209 -5.04 0.16 3.52
C VAL A 209 -3.58 0.54 3.73
N ILE A 210 -3.16 1.67 3.18
CA ILE A 210 -1.81 2.22 3.28
C ILE A 210 -1.88 3.52 4.07
N VAL A 211 -1.05 3.65 5.11
CA VAL A 211 -0.95 4.89 5.89
C VAL A 211 0.47 5.39 5.86
N LYS A 212 0.64 6.65 5.46
CA LYS A 212 1.91 7.38 5.51
C LYS A 212 1.80 8.57 6.46
N ASP A 213 2.88 8.88 7.16
CA ASP A 213 2.96 10.06 8.00
C ASP A 213 2.99 11.37 7.18
N SER A 214 3.03 12.51 7.86
CA SER A 214 3.04 13.84 7.23
C SER A 214 4.28 14.12 6.39
N THR A 215 5.32 13.30 6.51
CA THR A 215 6.57 13.37 5.73
C THR A 215 6.62 12.33 4.61
N GLY A 216 5.57 11.51 4.47
CA GLY A 216 5.45 10.49 3.43
C GLY A 216 6.03 9.12 3.79
N HIS A 217 6.56 8.92 5.00
CA HIS A 217 7.09 7.60 5.38
C HIS A 217 5.96 6.62 5.71
N PHE A 218 6.15 5.35 5.37
CA PHE A 218 5.16 4.30 5.59
C PHE A 218 5.03 3.95 7.09
N VAL A 219 3.79 3.93 7.58
CA VAL A 219 3.44 3.57 8.96
C VAL A 219 2.62 2.29 9.01
N VAL A 220 1.62 2.14 8.13
CA VAL A 220 0.74 0.96 8.07
C VAL A 220 0.61 0.47 6.63
N SER A 221 0.63 -0.86 6.47
CA SER A 221 0.09 -1.58 5.31
C SER A 221 -0.77 -2.72 5.85
N HIS A 222 -2.04 -2.76 5.47
CA HIS A 222 -3.00 -3.78 5.91
C HIS A 222 -3.84 -4.28 4.72
N THR A 223 -3.60 -5.52 4.31
CA THR A 223 -4.38 -6.19 3.27
C THR A 223 -5.43 -7.11 3.90
N TYR A 224 -6.68 -7.01 3.46
CA TYR A 224 -7.80 -7.87 3.89
C TYR A 224 -8.42 -8.59 2.69
#